data_AF-G5DCI4-F1
#
_entry.id   AF-G5DCI4-F1
#
_cell.length_a   1.000
_cell.length_b   1.000
_cell.length_c   1.000
_cell.angle_alpha   90.00
_cell.angle_beta   90.00
_cell.angle_gamma   90.00
#
_symmetry.space_group_name_H-M   'P 1'
#
loop_
_entity.id
_entity.type
_entity.pdbx_description
1 polymer ?
#
loop_
_entity_poly.entity_id
_entity_poly.type
_entity_poly.pdbx_seq_one_letter_code
_entity_poly.pdbx_strand_id
1 'polypeptide(L)' 'LVKEGLRNVAAGANPLGLKRGIEKAVAKITEGLLATAKAIETKDQIAATAGISAGDQTIGDLIAEAMDKVGNQGVI' A
#
# COMPACT_ATOMS: atom_id res chain seq x y z
N LEU A 1 9.60 8.79 -12.02
CA LEU A 1 8.54 9.70 -12.54
C LEU A 1 9.12 11.01 -13.07
N VAL A 2 9.83 11.80 -12.28
CA VAL A 2 10.32 13.13 -12.70
C VAL A 2 11.37 13.06 -13.83
N LYS A 3 12.38 12.19 -13.72
CA LYS A 3 13.44 12.03 -14.74
C LYS A 3 12.88 11.64 -16.12
N GLU A 4 12.00 10.63 -16.15
CA GLU A 4 11.36 10.19 -17.39
C GLU A 4 10.33 11.20 -17.91
N GLY A 5 9.67 11.94 -17.01
CA GLY A 5 8.78 13.03 -17.39
C GLY A 5 9.52 14.15 -18.13
N LEU A 6 10.66 14.59 -17.56
CA LEU A 6 11.51 15.61 -18.15
C LEU A 6 12.11 15.19 -19.49
N ARG A 7 12.48 13.91 -19.65
CA ARG A 7 12.96 13.36 -20.92
C ARG A 7 11.89 13.44 -22.02
N ASN A 8 10.65 13.08 -21.70
CA ASN A 8 9.54 13.13 -22.66
C ASN A 8 9.14 14.56 -23.02
N VAL A 9 9.16 15.48 -22.05
CA VAL A 9 8.93 16.91 -22.32
C VAL A 9 10.03 17.49 -23.21
N ALA A 10 11.30 17.15 -22.96
CA ALA A 10 12.41 17.56 -23.82
C ALA A 10 12.31 16.99 -25.24
N ALA A 11 11.66 15.83 -25.42
CA ALA A 11 11.35 15.23 -26.71
C ALA A 11 10.11 15.85 -27.42
N GLY A 12 9.52 16.91 -26.86
CA GLY A 12 8.38 17.62 -27.45
C GLY A 12 7.00 17.16 -26.97
N ALA A 13 6.92 16.26 -25.98
CA ALA A 13 5.64 15.88 -25.40
C ALA A 13 5.02 17.02 -24.58
N ASN A 14 3.71 17.20 -24.68
CA ASN A 14 2.99 18.22 -23.92
C ASN A 14 3.01 17.90 -22.41
N PRO A 15 3.61 18.74 -21.54
CA PRO A 15 3.70 18.51 -20.10
C PRO A 15 2.34 18.33 -19.42
N LEU A 16 1.32 19.07 -19.87
CA LEU A 16 -0.02 19.01 -19.30
C LEU A 16 -0.73 17.71 -19.68
N GLY A 17 -0.52 17.23 -20.92
CA GLY A 17 -0.99 15.92 -21.36
C GLY A 17 -0.33 14.78 -20.58
N LEU A 18 0.97 14.89 -20.34
CA LEU A 18 1.75 13.91 -19.58
C LEU A 18 1.28 13.83 -18.12
N LYS A 19 1.06 14.99 -17.47
CA LYS A 19 0.49 15.05 -16.11
C LYS A 19 -0.87 14.35 -16.04
N ARG A 20 -1.81 14.70 -16.93
CA ARG A 20 -3.15 14.09 -16.97
C ARG A 20 -3.10 12.58 -17.23
N GLY A 21 -2.17 12.14 -18.08
CA GLY A 21 -1.93 10.72 -18.35
C GLY A 21 -1.43 9.98 -17.11
N ILE A 22 -0.45 10.56 -16.40
CA ILE A 22 0.09 10.01 -15.15
C ILE A 22 -1.01 9.93 -14.09
N GLU A 23 -1.81 10.97 -13.91
CA GLU A 23 -2.91 10.97 -12.93
C GLU A 23 -3.93 9.86 -13.22
N LYS A 24 -4.35 9.69 -14.47
CA LYS A 24 -5.26 8.61 -14.87
C LYS A 24 -4.65 7.22 -14.67
N ALA A 25 -3.37 7.07 -15.00
CA ALA A 25 -2.65 5.81 -14.81
C ALA A 25 -2.56 5.47 -13.33
N VAL A 26 -2.18 6.44 -12.48
CA VAL A 26 -2.13 6.27 -11.02
C VAL A 26 -3.50 5.87 -10.49
N ALA A 27 -4.58 6.57 -10.86
CA ALA A 27 -5.94 6.24 -10.42
C ALA A 27 -6.33 4.80 -10.77
N LYS A 28 -6.07 4.37 -12.02
CA LYS A 28 -6.39 3.00 -12.46
C LYS A 28 -5.54 1.94 -11.76
N ILE A 29 -4.26 2.22 -11.54
CA ILE A 29 -3.37 1.32 -10.83
C ILE A 29 -3.79 1.21 -9.36
N THR A 30 -4.16 2.31 -8.71
CA THR A 30 -4.65 2.29 -7.33
C THR A 30 -5.94 1.47 -7.19
N GLU A 31 -6.88 1.60 -8.13
CA GLU A 31 -8.08 0.75 -8.17
C GLU A 31 -7.72 -0.73 -8.28
N GLY A 32 -6.81 -1.09 -9.20
CA GLY A 32 -6.39 -2.47 -9.39
C GLY A 32 -5.64 -3.07 -8.19
N LEU A 33 -4.80 -2.27 -7.53
CA LEU A 33 -4.08 -2.67 -6.32
C LEU A 33 -5.05 -2.94 -5.17
N LEU A 34 -6.03 -2.05 -4.96
CA LEU A 34 -7.06 -2.24 -3.94
C LEU A 34 -7.93 -3.46 -4.23
N ALA A 35 -8.28 -3.71 -5.49
CA ALA A 35 -9.05 -4.90 -5.88
C ALA A 35 -8.27 -6.22 -5.66
N THR A 36 -6.94 -6.17 -5.74
CA THR A 36 -6.07 -7.35 -5.53
C THR A 36 -5.66 -7.50 -4.06
N ALA A 37 -5.87 -6.48 -3.24
CA ALA A 37 -5.52 -6.51 -1.83
C ALA A 37 -6.32 -7.60 -1.12
N LYS A 38 -5.61 -8.48 -0.41
CA LYS A 38 -6.25 -9.48 0.44
C LYS A 38 -6.62 -8.82 1.76
N ALA A 39 -7.92 -8.78 2.04
CA ALA A 39 -8.40 -8.38 3.35
C ALA A 39 -7.89 -9.36 4.41
N ILE A 40 -7.44 -8.81 5.54
CA ILE A 40 -6.99 -9.54 6.71
C ILE A 40 -8.06 -9.34 7.76
N GLU A 41 -8.79 -10.41 8.10
CA GLU A 41 -9.92 -10.34 9.03
C GLU A 41 -9.70 -11.20 10.28
N THR A 42 -8.80 -12.18 10.18
CA THR A 42 -8.56 -13.12 11.27
C THR A 42 -7.34 -12.74 12.09
N LYS A 43 -7.40 -13.03 13.39
CA LYS A 43 -6.29 -12.83 14.33
C LYS A 43 -5.01 -13.51 13.86
N ASP A 44 -5.11 -14.72 13.30
CA ASP A 44 -3.97 -15.47 12.78
C ASP A 44 -3.30 -14.77 11.59
N GLN A 45 -4.09 -14.15 10.69
CA GLN A 45 -3.54 -13.38 9.57
C GLN A 45 -2.86 -12.08 10.05
N ILE A 46 -3.40 -11.44 11.10
CA ILE A 46 -2.76 -10.28 11.73
C ILE A 46 -1.44 -10.70 12.37
N ALA A 47 -1.43 -11.80 13.13
CA ALA A 47 -0.24 -12.33 13.77
C ALA A 47 0.85 -12.71 12.76
N ALA A 48 0.47 -13.38 11.67
CA ALA A 48 1.41 -13.72 10.60
C ALA A 48 1.99 -12.48 9.91
N THR A 49 1.17 -11.46 9.64
CA THR A 49 1.62 -10.23 8.98
C THR A 49 2.51 -9.40 9.90
N ALA A 50 2.16 -9.29 11.18
CA ALA A 50 2.96 -8.62 12.20
C ALA A 50 4.27 -9.38 12.46
N GLY A 51 4.23 -10.71 12.51
CA GLY A 51 5.39 -11.58 12.68
C GLY A 51 6.37 -11.48 11.51
N ILE A 52 5.88 -11.47 10.27
CA ILE A 52 6.71 -11.24 9.07
C ILE A 52 7.35 -9.84 9.12
N SER A 53 6.59 -8.83 9.54
CA SER A 53 7.08 -7.44 9.61
C SER A 53 8.11 -7.23 10.73
N ALA A 54 7.94 -7.90 11.86
CA ALA A 54 8.85 -7.83 13.02
C ALA A 54 10.03 -8.82 12.92
N GLY A 55 9.94 -9.83 12.05
CA GLY A 55 10.92 -10.92 11.95
C GLY A 55 10.84 -11.94 13.10
N ASP A 56 9.81 -11.87 13.95
CA ASP A 56 9.61 -12.76 15.10
C ASP A 56 8.12 -13.07 15.28
N GLN A 57 7.79 -14.36 15.30
CA GLN A 57 6.43 -14.85 15.45
C GLN A 57 5.82 -14.50 16.81
N THR A 58 6.63 -14.54 17.88
CA THR A 58 6.21 -14.25 19.25
C THR A 58 5.76 -12.80 19.40
N ILE A 59 6.46 -11.88 18.74
CA ILE A 59 6.09 -10.46 18.69
C ILE A 59 4.81 -10.27 17.88
N GLY A 60 4.67 -10.99 16.75
CA GLY A 60 3.47 -10.99 15.94
C GLY A 60 2.21 -11.42 16.70
N ASP A 61 2.31 -12.50 17.48
CA ASP A 61 1.21 -13.01 18.30
C ASP A 61 0.82 -12.01 19.41
N LEU A 62 1.80 -11.37 20.04
CA LEU A 62 1.57 -10.35 21.07
C LEU A 62 0.85 -9.12 20.49
N ILE A 63 1.25 -8.68 19.29
CA ILE A 63 0.61 -7.57 18.57
C ILE A 63 -0.82 -7.95 18.18
N ALA A 64 -1.05 -9.16 17.69
CA ALA A 64 -2.38 -9.63 17.34
C ALA A 64 -3.31 -9.70 18.56
N GLU A 65 -2.81 -10.09 19.74
CA GLU A 65 -3.58 -10.04 20.98
C GLU A 65 -3.89 -8.61 21.44
N ALA A 66 -2.94 -7.68 21.29
CA ALA A 66 -3.18 -6.26 21.56
C ALA A 66 -4.24 -5.67 20.62
N MET A 67 -4.15 -5.95 19.32
CA MET A 67 -5.13 -5.53 18.31
C MET A 67 -6.53 -6.09 18.59
N ASP A 68 -6.63 -7.34 19.05
CA ASP A 68 -7.90 -8.00 19.39
C ASP A 68 -8.60 -7.31 20.59
N LYS A 69 -7.83 -6.80 21.56
CA LYS A 69 -8.37 -6.09 22.73
C LYS A 69 -8.80 -4.64 22.45
N VAL A 70 -8.05 -3.90 21.61
CA VAL A 70 -8.32 -2.48 21.33
C VAL A 70 -9.23 -2.30 20.10
N GLY A 71 -9.33 -3.34 19.25
CA GLY A 71 -10.05 -3.31 17.99
C GLY A 71 -9.24 -2.69 16.84
N ASN A 72 -9.64 -2.97 15.60
CA ASN A 72 -8.91 -2.62 14.37
C ASN A 72 -8.65 -1.10 14.15
N GLN A 73 -9.30 -0.23 14.92
CA GLN A 73 -9.12 1.24 14.87
C GLN A 73 -8.47 1.79 16.14
N GLY A 74 -7.96 0.91 17.00
CA GLY A 74 -7.25 1.26 18.22
C GLY A 74 -5.90 1.90 17.93
N VAL A 75 -5.55 2.95 18.68
CA VAL A 75 -4.18 3.49 18.68
C VAL A 75 -3.31 2.54 19.53
N ILE A 76 -2.31 1.91 18.90
CA ILE A 76 -1.34 0.99 19.51
C ILE A 76 0.06 1.41 19.08
#